data_AF-A0A022QR25-F1
#
_entry.id   AF-A0A022QR25-F1
#
_cell.length_a   1.000
_cell.length_b   1.000
_cell.length_c   1.000
_cell.angle_alpha   90.00
_cell.angle_beta   90.00
_cell.angle_gamma   90.00
#
_symmetry.space_group_name_H-M   'P 1'
#
loop_
_entity.id
_entity.type
_entity.pdbx_description
1 polymer ?
#
loop_
_entity_poly.entity_id
_entity_poly.type
_entity_poly.pdbx_seq_one_letter_code
_entity_poly.pdbx_strand_id
1 'polypeptide(L)'
;TKKRRRRTSTLQLRKKRRRLLTHIPSQDPARRLGQMRSLAMALTSQNLEYSNELTYSPNMAPRSANRSSFENGGMQVLCKEDVETIKNCRALYRRGEFPPLVVAFDSLEGEADEPIKDMTLIAEFVGDVDYIRNREEDDCDSMMTLLSSADPSKSLVACADRLGNISRFISGINNHTAKGRKKQNIKCVRYNVDKECVVLLVANRDIAKGERLYYDYNGCEYEYPTHYFV
;
A
#
# COMPACT_ATOMS: atom_id res chain seq x y z
N THR A 1 15.01 10.96 61.50
CA THR A 1 14.28 10.12 60.52
C THR A 1 14.58 10.60 59.09
N LYS A 2 15.50 9.93 58.38
CA LYS A 2 15.91 10.31 57.01
C LYS A 2 14.81 9.94 56.01
N LYS A 3 14.21 10.94 55.35
CA LYS A 3 13.23 10.76 54.26
C LYS A 3 13.89 10.03 53.08
N ARG A 4 13.37 8.84 52.77
CA ARG A 4 13.82 7.96 51.68
C ARG A 4 13.45 8.62 50.34
N ARG A 5 14.47 9.05 49.58
CA ARG A 5 14.34 9.64 48.24
C ARG A 5 13.73 8.59 47.29
N ARG A 6 12.47 8.77 46.86
CA ARG A 6 11.83 7.94 45.82
C ARG A 6 12.66 8.07 44.55
N ARG A 7 13.31 6.98 44.12
CA ARG A 7 13.88 6.87 42.77
C ARG A 7 12.71 6.90 41.79
N THR A 8 12.61 7.96 41.00
CA THR A 8 11.83 7.99 39.77
C THR A 8 12.50 7.03 38.77
N SER A 9 12.21 5.74 38.87
CA SER A 9 12.49 4.81 37.78
C SER A 9 11.47 5.10 36.69
N THR A 10 11.87 5.84 35.66
CA THR A 10 11.17 5.81 34.38
C THR A 10 11.27 4.38 33.86
N LEU A 11 10.21 3.59 34.05
CA LEU A 11 9.95 2.40 33.27
C LEU A 11 9.87 2.86 31.81
N GLN A 12 11.02 2.90 31.13
CA GLN A 12 11.05 2.98 29.69
C GLN A 12 10.44 1.67 29.20
N LEU A 13 9.12 1.67 28.98
CA LEU A 13 8.48 0.65 28.16
C LEU A 13 9.18 0.71 26.81
N ARG A 14 10.08 -0.24 26.58
CA ARG A 14 10.71 -0.47 25.28
C ARG A 14 9.56 -0.80 24.33
N LYS A 15 9.05 0.20 23.60
CA LYS A 15 8.00 0.00 22.60
C LYS A 15 8.44 -1.19 21.75
N LYS A 16 7.62 -2.25 21.69
CA LYS A 16 7.89 -3.39 20.80
C LYS A 16 8.20 -2.81 19.42
N ARG A 17 9.32 -3.21 18.84
CA ARG A 17 9.71 -2.82 17.48
C ARG A 17 8.60 -3.33 16.56
N ARG A 18 7.77 -2.42 16.04
CA ARG A 18 6.75 -2.77 15.03
C ARG A 18 7.52 -3.18 13.78
N ARG A 19 7.35 -4.42 13.34
CA ARG A 19 8.01 -5.04 12.18
C ARG A 19 6.94 -5.46 11.19
N LEU A 20 7.27 -5.44 9.91
CA LEU A 20 6.39 -5.90 8.86
C LEU A 20 6.16 -7.42 8.99
N LEU A 21 4.90 -7.84 8.86
CA LEU A 21 4.52 -9.24 8.85
C LEU A 21 4.17 -9.69 7.43
N THR A 22 4.60 -10.90 7.09
CA THR A 22 4.16 -11.59 5.88
C THR A 22 2.66 -11.89 5.99
N HIS A 23 1.92 -11.71 4.91
CA HIS A 23 0.52 -12.17 4.85
C HIS A 23 0.43 -13.69 5.02
N ILE A 24 -0.71 -14.14 5.53
CA ILE A 24 -1.02 -15.56 5.69
C ILE A 24 -2.09 -15.90 4.65
N PRO A 25 -1.76 -16.64 3.59
CA PRO A 25 -2.74 -17.09 2.60
C PRO A 25 -3.79 -18.01 3.24
N SER A 26 -4.99 -18.02 2.67
CA SER A 26 -6.02 -19.01 3.03
C SER A 26 -5.48 -20.44 2.86
N GLN A 27 -5.71 -21.29 3.85
CA GLN A 27 -5.23 -22.68 3.82
C GLN A 27 -5.97 -23.53 2.77
N ASP A 28 -7.27 -23.29 2.62
CA ASP A 28 -8.11 -23.94 1.62
C ASP A 28 -7.75 -23.45 0.19
N PRO A 29 -7.28 -24.34 -0.71
CA PRO A 29 -6.98 -23.98 -2.09
C PRO A 29 -8.19 -23.47 -2.87
N ALA A 30 -9.39 -24.00 -2.63
CA ALA A 30 -10.60 -23.57 -3.33
C ALA A 30 -10.93 -22.12 -2.98
N ARG A 31 -10.72 -21.75 -1.72
CA ARG A 31 -10.87 -20.37 -1.24
C ARG A 31 -9.85 -19.42 -1.86
N ARG A 32 -8.56 -19.80 -1.92
CA ARG A 32 -7.52 -19.01 -2.61
C ARG A 32 -7.88 -18.76 -4.08
N LEU A 33 -8.39 -19.78 -4.76
CA LEU A 33 -8.84 -19.64 -6.15
C LEU A 33 -10.02 -18.67 -6.26
N GLY A 34 -10.96 -18.70 -5.32
CA GLY A 34 -12.06 -17.73 -5.24
C GLY A 34 -11.59 -16.29 -5.06
N GLN A 35 -10.61 -16.07 -4.18
CA GLN A 35 -9.96 -14.77 -3.95
C GLN A 35 -9.31 -14.24 -5.23
N MET A 36 -8.45 -15.05 -5.87
CA MET A 36 -7.80 -14.69 -7.13
C MET A 36 -8.81 -14.44 -8.26
N ARG A 37 -9.89 -15.22 -8.32
CA ARG A 37 -10.96 -15.04 -9.31
C ARG A 37 -11.66 -13.69 -9.13
N SER A 38 -11.93 -13.27 -7.89
CA SER A 38 -12.55 -11.96 -7.63
C SER A 38 -11.70 -10.81 -8.16
N LEU A 39 -10.38 -10.85 -7.94
CA LEU A 39 -9.44 -9.88 -8.49
C LEU A 39 -9.41 -9.93 -10.02
N ALA A 40 -9.32 -11.13 -10.61
CA ALA A 40 -9.30 -11.29 -12.06
C ALA A 40 -10.56 -10.74 -12.72
N MET A 41 -11.73 -10.96 -12.12
CA MET A 41 -13.01 -10.41 -12.58
C MET A 41 -13.04 -8.88 -12.48
N ALA A 42 -12.59 -8.31 -11.36
CA ALA A 42 -12.52 -6.86 -11.19
C ALA A 42 -11.58 -6.21 -12.22
N LEU A 43 -10.38 -6.77 -12.42
CA LEU A 43 -9.44 -6.31 -13.44
C LEU A 43 -10.05 -6.39 -14.86
N THR A 44 -10.66 -7.53 -15.19
CA THR A 44 -11.33 -7.72 -16.50
C THR A 44 -12.45 -6.71 -16.72
N SER A 45 -13.25 -6.42 -15.67
CA SER A 45 -14.37 -5.46 -15.76
C SER A 45 -13.92 -4.03 -16.04
N GLN A 46 -12.67 -3.69 -15.68
CA GLN A 46 -12.05 -2.40 -15.95
C GLN A 46 -11.05 -2.45 -17.12
N ASN A 47 -11.02 -3.56 -17.89
CA ASN A 47 -10.11 -3.77 -19.01
C ASN A 47 -8.62 -3.64 -18.64
N LEU A 48 -8.24 -4.21 -17.49
CA LEU A 48 -6.89 -4.16 -16.93
C LEU A 48 -6.20 -5.51 -17.04
N GLU A 49 -4.90 -5.45 -17.28
CA GLU A 49 -4.01 -6.60 -17.16
C GLU A 49 -3.46 -6.71 -15.73
N TYR A 50 -3.29 -7.94 -15.27
CA TYR A 50 -2.70 -8.19 -13.96
C TYR A 50 -1.18 -7.94 -13.98
N SER A 51 -0.69 -7.12 -13.06
CA SER A 51 0.73 -6.97 -12.76
C SER A 51 0.93 -6.84 -11.27
N ASN A 52 2.03 -7.40 -10.76
CA ASN A 52 2.41 -7.32 -9.35
C ASN A 52 3.77 -6.63 -9.16
N GLU A 53 4.24 -5.93 -10.19
CA GLU A 53 5.51 -5.21 -10.21
C GLU A 53 5.30 -3.84 -10.85
N LEU A 54 6.12 -2.86 -10.45
CA LEU A 54 6.20 -1.59 -11.16
C LEU A 54 6.74 -1.83 -12.58
N THR A 55 6.06 -1.28 -13.57
CA THR A 55 6.42 -1.41 -14.98
C THR A 55 6.98 -0.10 -15.52
N TYR A 56 7.89 -0.21 -16.50
CA TYR A 56 8.62 0.92 -17.07
C TYR A 56 8.56 0.82 -18.59
N SER A 57 7.73 1.65 -19.20
CA SER A 57 7.53 1.69 -20.65
C SER A 57 8.47 2.70 -21.33
N PRO A 58 8.93 2.46 -22.57
CA PRO A 58 9.86 3.36 -23.27
C PRO A 58 9.38 4.81 -23.42
N ASN A 59 8.06 5.02 -23.50
CA ASN A 59 7.43 6.35 -23.65
C ASN A 59 7.08 7.02 -22.31
N MET A 60 7.40 6.37 -21.18
CA MET A 60 7.12 6.83 -19.83
C MET A 60 8.45 7.02 -19.07
N ALA A 61 8.42 7.06 -17.74
CA ALA A 61 9.63 7.15 -16.95
C ALA A 61 10.44 5.85 -17.06
N PRO A 62 11.76 5.91 -17.35
CA PRO A 62 12.61 4.74 -17.30
C PRO A 62 12.86 4.31 -15.85
N ARG A 63 13.18 3.04 -15.64
CA ARG A 63 13.53 2.52 -14.30
C ARG A 63 14.65 3.30 -13.61
N SER A 64 15.61 3.81 -14.38
CA SER A 64 16.71 4.65 -13.88
C SER A 64 16.27 5.98 -13.27
N ALA A 65 15.04 6.45 -13.55
CA ALA A 65 14.46 7.62 -12.91
C ALA A 65 13.96 7.32 -11.49
N ASN A 66 13.55 6.07 -11.20
CA ASN A 66 13.10 5.65 -9.87
C ASN A 66 14.29 5.51 -8.90
N ARG A 67 14.76 6.64 -8.39
CA ARG A 67 15.87 6.70 -7.44
C ARG A 67 15.41 7.41 -6.18
N SER A 68 15.32 6.66 -5.08
CA SER A 68 14.92 7.18 -3.75
C SER A 68 15.78 8.34 -3.23
N SER A 69 17.01 8.50 -3.74
CA SER A 69 17.87 9.64 -3.44
C SER A 69 17.35 10.98 -3.98
N PHE A 70 16.39 10.96 -4.90
CA PHE A 70 15.76 12.17 -5.46
C PHE A 70 14.54 12.63 -4.65
N GLU A 71 14.11 11.89 -3.64
CA GLU A 71 12.99 12.27 -2.76
C GLU A 71 13.37 13.51 -1.97
N ASN A 72 12.53 14.54 -2.06
CA ASN A 72 12.72 15.76 -1.31
C ASN A 72 12.57 15.49 0.19
N GLY A 73 13.55 15.93 0.99
CA GLY A 73 13.61 15.61 2.43
C GLY A 73 14.08 14.18 2.75
N GLY A 74 14.37 13.36 1.73
CA GLY A 74 14.87 11.99 1.87
C GLY A 74 13.78 10.95 2.13
N MET A 75 14.04 9.71 1.72
CA MET A 75 13.11 8.58 1.88
C MET A 75 13.58 7.63 2.97
N GLN A 76 12.65 7.21 3.83
CA GLN A 76 12.91 6.23 4.88
C GLN A 76 13.41 4.90 4.29
N VAL A 77 14.45 4.33 4.90
CA VAL A 77 15.07 3.06 4.47
C VAL A 77 14.48 1.91 5.26
N LEU A 78 14.02 0.90 4.56
CA LEU A 78 13.46 -0.30 5.18
C LEU A 78 14.58 -1.14 5.83
N CYS A 79 14.34 -1.71 7.01
CA CYS A 79 15.36 -2.53 7.65
C CYS A 79 15.52 -3.89 6.94
N LYS A 80 16.70 -4.52 7.06
CA LYS A 80 17.00 -5.79 6.37
C LYS A 80 15.95 -6.89 6.62
N GLU A 81 15.41 -6.95 7.84
CA GLU A 81 14.38 -7.92 8.21
C GLU A 81 13.07 -7.67 7.44
N ASP A 82 12.64 -6.42 7.33
CA ASP A 82 11.41 -6.06 6.61
C ASP A 82 11.59 -6.18 5.09
N VAL A 83 12.80 -5.96 4.56
CA VAL A 83 13.12 -6.24 3.14
C VAL A 83 12.95 -7.73 2.85
N GLU A 84 13.37 -8.60 3.77
CA GLU A 84 13.17 -10.04 3.64
C GLU A 84 11.69 -10.41 3.71
N THR A 85 10.90 -9.74 4.57
CA THR A 85 9.44 -9.89 4.59
C THR A 85 8.81 -9.57 3.22
N ILE A 86 9.22 -8.47 2.57
CA ILE A 86 8.74 -8.13 1.22
C ILE A 86 9.11 -9.24 0.21
N LYS A 87 10.37 -9.71 0.23
CA LYS A 87 10.82 -10.79 -0.66
C LYS A 87 10.02 -12.07 -0.46
N ASN A 88 9.71 -12.42 0.79
CA ASN A 88 8.86 -13.55 1.12
C ASN A 88 7.45 -13.38 0.55
N CYS A 89 6.82 -12.21 0.74
CA CYS A 89 5.51 -11.91 0.15
C CYS A 89 5.53 -12.03 -1.38
N ARG A 90 6.53 -11.48 -2.07
CA ARG A 90 6.72 -11.62 -3.53
C ARG A 90 6.85 -13.09 -3.94
N ALA A 91 7.55 -13.91 -3.17
CA ALA A 91 7.66 -15.35 -3.44
C ALA A 91 6.33 -16.10 -3.24
N LEU A 92 5.51 -15.70 -2.26
CA LEU A 92 4.15 -16.23 -2.09
C LEU A 92 3.28 -15.89 -3.30
N TYR A 93 3.28 -14.64 -3.77
CA TYR A 93 2.53 -14.24 -4.97
C TYR A 93 2.87 -15.10 -6.20
N ARG A 94 4.16 -15.39 -6.44
CA ARG A 94 4.61 -16.25 -7.56
C ARG A 94 4.09 -17.68 -7.48
N ARG A 95 3.70 -18.14 -6.29
CA ARG A 95 3.16 -19.49 -6.04
C ARG A 95 1.63 -19.53 -5.96
N GLY A 96 0.94 -18.42 -6.25
CA GLY A 96 -0.52 -18.36 -6.11
C GLY A 96 -0.99 -18.20 -4.66
N GLU A 97 -0.10 -17.81 -3.76
CA GLU A 97 -0.37 -17.67 -2.33
C GLU A 97 -0.59 -16.19 -1.99
N PHE A 98 -1.73 -15.67 -2.41
CA PHE A 98 -2.12 -14.27 -2.22
C PHE A 98 -2.56 -13.99 -0.77
N PRO A 99 -2.52 -12.73 -0.33
CA PRO A 99 -3.21 -12.30 0.90
C PRO A 99 -4.69 -12.66 0.82
N PRO A 100 -5.35 -12.97 1.95
CA PRO A 100 -6.72 -13.49 1.97
C PRO A 100 -7.72 -12.35 1.76
N LEU A 101 -7.80 -11.88 0.52
CA LEU A 101 -8.55 -10.70 0.11
C LEU A 101 -9.49 -11.03 -1.05
N VAL A 102 -10.62 -10.34 -1.08
CA VAL A 102 -11.57 -10.39 -2.20
C VAL A 102 -11.84 -8.97 -2.68
N VAL A 103 -12.14 -8.83 -3.97
CA VAL A 103 -12.73 -7.59 -4.49
C VAL A 103 -14.25 -7.81 -4.54
N ALA A 104 -14.99 -7.01 -3.77
CA ALA A 104 -16.44 -7.06 -3.74
C ALA A 104 -17.01 -6.68 -5.12
N PHE A 105 -17.87 -7.53 -5.67
CA PHE A 105 -18.33 -7.39 -7.07
C PHE A 105 -19.18 -6.14 -7.31
N ASP A 106 -19.97 -5.73 -6.32
CA ASP A 106 -20.91 -4.62 -6.42
C ASP A 106 -20.24 -3.24 -6.34
N SER A 107 -19.25 -3.14 -5.47
CA SER A 107 -18.58 -1.89 -5.11
C SER A 107 -17.21 -1.74 -5.77
N LEU A 108 -16.63 -2.84 -6.28
CA LEU A 108 -15.25 -2.94 -6.76
C LEU A 108 -14.23 -2.52 -5.67
N GLU A 109 -14.56 -2.81 -4.41
CA GLU A 109 -13.74 -2.46 -3.25
C GLU A 109 -13.13 -3.70 -2.59
N GLY A 110 -11.89 -3.57 -2.12
CA GLY A 110 -11.15 -4.64 -1.47
C GLY A 110 -11.64 -4.92 -0.05
N GLU A 111 -11.84 -6.19 0.29
CA GLU A 111 -12.29 -6.65 1.60
C GLU A 111 -11.43 -7.83 2.08
N ALA A 112 -11.27 -7.94 3.40
CA ALA A 112 -10.58 -9.07 4.02
C ALA A 112 -11.47 -10.31 3.99
N ASP A 113 -11.05 -11.38 3.32
CA ASP A 113 -11.76 -12.66 3.34
C ASP A 113 -11.38 -13.49 4.58
N GLU A 114 -10.25 -13.21 5.22
CA GLU A 114 -9.88 -13.79 6.53
C GLU A 114 -9.30 -12.72 7.46
N PRO A 115 -9.19 -12.97 8.78
CA PRO A 115 -8.58 -12.01 9.69
C PRO A 115 -7.13 -11.69 9.31
N ILE A 116 -6.79 -10.41 9.32
CA ILE A 116 -5.43 -9.90 9.02
C ILE A 116 -4.89 -9.20 10.26
N LYS A 117 -3.65 -9.51 10.64
CA LYS A 117 -3.04 -8.91 11.83
C LYS A 117 -2.49 -7.52 11.53
N ASP A 118 -2.41 -6.69 12.57
CA ASP A 118 -1.64 -5.46 12.55
C ASP A 118 -0.22 -5.69 11.98
N MET A 119 0.29 -4.71 11.23
CA MET A 119 1.59 -4.74 10.55
C MET A 119 1.73 -5.75 9.40
N THR A 120 0.67 -6.41 8.97
CA THR A 120 0.71 -7.29 7.79
C THR A 120 0.85 -6.49 6.51
N LEU A 121 1.79 -6.87 5.64
CA LEU A 121 1.89 -6.36 4.27
C LEU A 121 0.67 -6.84 3.46
N ILE A 122 -0.12 -5.89 2.97
CA ILE A 122 -1.34 -6.16 2.20
C ILE A 122 -1.01 -6.29 0.72
N ALA A 123 -0.32 -5.29 0.17
CA ALA A 123 0.10 -5.25 -1.22
C ALA A 123 1.19 -4.19 -1.40
N GLU A 124 1.96 -4.33 -2.46
CA GLU A 124 2.71 -3.20 -3.04
C GLU A 124 1.76 -2.47 -3.99
N PHE A 125 1.77 -1.14 -3.97
CA PHE A 125 1.06 -0.38 -4.99
C PHE A 125 1.87 -0.41 -6.27
N VAL A 126 1.27 -0.89 -7.35
CA VAL A 126 1.93 -1.13 -8.63
C VAL A 126 1.14 -0.53 -9.78
N GLY A 127 1.83 -0.35 -10.90
CA GLY A 127 1.31 0.28 -12.11
C GLY A 127 2.47 0.68 -13.02
N ASP A 128 2.12 1.27 -14.15
CA ASP A 128 3.10 1.89 -15.03
C ASP A 128 3.68 3.14 -14.35
N VAL A 129 5.01 3.22 -14.30
CA VAL A 129 5.69 4.37 -13.70
C VAL A 129 5.88 5.45 -14.76
N ASP A 130 5.41 6.65 -14.44
CA ASP A 130 5.52 7.82 -15.31
C ASP A 130 5.92 9.07 -14.53
N TYR A 131 6.26 10.13 -15.23
CA TYR A 131 6.47 11.44 -14.64
C TYR A 131 5.14 12.11 -14.34
N ILE A 132 5.04 12.80 -13.20
CA ILE A 132 3.81 13.53 -12.82
C ILE A 132 3.38 14.52 -13.92
N ARG A 133 4.34 15.25 -14.50
CA ARG A 133 4.07 16.20 -15.60
C ARG A 133 3.41 15.59 -16.84
N ASN A 134 3.54 14.28 -17.05
CA ASN A 134 2.93 13.59 -18.18
C ASN A 134 1.46 13.20 -17.89
N ARG A 135 1.02 13.36 -16.64
CA ARG A 135 -0.26 12.86 -16.11
C ARG A 135 -1.13 13.99 -15.52
N GLU A 136 -0.81 15.25 -15.78
CA GLU A 136 -1.53 16.42 -15.23
C GLU A 136 -2.98 16.51 -15.72
N GLU A 137 -3.25 16.03 -16.95
CA GLU A 137 -4.57 16.01 -17.57
C GLU A 137 -5.17 14.58 -17.63
N ASP A 138 -4.57 13.62 -16.92
CA ASP A 138 -5.00 12.22 -16.90
C ASP A 138 -6.26 12.04 -16.03
N ASP A 139 -7.23 11.25 -16.51
CA ASP A 139 -8.49 10.97 -15.82
C ASP A 139 -8.45 9.71 -14.95
N CYS A 140 -7.28 9.06 -14.84
CA CYS A 140 -7.07 7.90 -13.99
C CYS A 140 -7.35 8.20 -12.51
N ASP A 141 -8.28 7.45 -11.92
CA ASP A 141 -8.67 7.51 -10.51
C ASP A 141 -7.79 6.66 -9.58
N SER A 142 -6.74 6.04 -10.12
CA SER A 142 -5.86 5.14 -9.36
C SER A 142 -4.39 5.43 -9.62
N MET A 143 -4.04 6.70 -9.45
CA MET A 143 -2.66 7.19 -9.43
C MET A 143 -2.10 7.27 -8.00
N MET A 144 -0.82 6.96 -7.86
CA MET A 144 -0.12 6.98 -6.58
C MET A 144 1.26 7.63 -6.70
N THR A 145 1.49 8.71 -5.95
CA THR A 145 2.82 9.35 -5.89
C THR A 145 3.87 8.32 -5.49
N LEU A 146 4.87 8.12 -6.35
CA LEU A 146 5.98 7.19 -6.12
C LEU A 146 7.19 7.94 -5.54
N LEU A 147 7.52 9.09 -6.13
CA LEU A 147 8.68 9.92 -5.81
C LEU A 147 8.29 11.40 -5.92
N SER A 148 8.52 12.17 -4.86
CA SER A 148 8.29 13.62 -4.85
C SER A 148 9.65 14.32 -4.82
N SER A 149 10.09 14.88 -5.94
CA SER A 149 11.42 15.47 -6.09
C SER A 149 11.41 16.98 -5.89
N ALA A 150 12.56 17.54 -5.48
CA ALA A 150 12.73 18.99 -5.39
C ALA A 150 12.65 19.69 -6.77
N ASP A 151 12.94 18.93 -7.85
CA ASP A 151 12.69 19.32 -9.23
C ASP A 151 11.40 18.62 -9.69
N PRO A 152 10.26 19.34 -9.80
CA PRO A 152 8.96 18.72 -10.10
C PRO A 152 8.95 17.91 -11.40
N SER A 153 9.82 18.24 -12.36
CA SER A 153 9.93 17.52 -13.63
C SER A 153 10.46 16.08 -13.48
N LYS A 154 10.99 15.73 -12.31
CA LYS A 154 11.53 14.41 -11.95
C LYS A 154 10.65 13.64 -10.97
N SER A 155 9.55 14.23 -10.51
CA SER A 155 8.61 13.53 -9.66
C SER A 155 7.91 12.42 -10.45
N LEU A 156 7.68 11.29 -9.80
CA LEU A 156 7.13 10.10 -10.42
C LEU A 156 5.82 9.69 -9.76
N VAL A 157 4.96 9.11 -10.57
CA VAL A 157 3.68 8.54 -10.20
C VAL A 157 3.60 7.10 -10.72
N ALA A 158 2.99 6.21 -9.95
CA ALA A 158 2.58 4.89 -10.41
C ALA A 158 1.11 4.96 -10.84
N CYS A 159 0.85 4.65 -12.10
CA CYS A 159 -0.46 4.69 -12.72
C CYS A 159 -0.99 3.27 -12.88
N ALA A 160 -2.01 2.93 -12.09
CA ALA A 160 -2.77 1.71 -12.32
C ALA A 160 -3.93 2.05 -13.26
N ASP A 161 -3.65 2.22 -14.54
CA ASP A 161 -4.63 2.57 -15.59
C ASP A 161 -4.79 1.44 -16.63
N ARG A 162 -3.73 0.68 -16.86
CA ARG A 162 -3.67 -0.44 -17.80
C ARG A 162 -3.27 -1.75 -17.12
N LEU A 163 -2.39 -1.64 -16.13
CA LEU A 163 -1.82 -2.75 -15.38
C LEU A 163 -2.07 -2.51 -13.88
N GLY A 164 -2.35 -3.58 -13.13
CA GLY A 164 -2.49 -3.44 -11.69
C GLY A 164 -2.69 -4.74 -10.93
N ASN A 165 -2.67 -4.63 -9.61
CA ASN A 165 -3.04 -5.71 -8.69
C ASN A 165 -4.20 -5.26 -7.79
N ILE A 166 -4.37 -5.90 -6.64
CA ILE A 166 -5.44 -5.57 -5.70
C ILE A 166 -5.32 -4.17 -5.08
N SER A 167 -4.14 -3.52 -5.10
CA SER A 167 -3.92 -2.24 -4.43
C SER A 167 -4.82 -1.12 -4.94
N ARG A 168 -5.15 -1.12 -6.25
CA ARG A 168 -6.03 -0.13 -6.88
C ARG A 168 -7.47 -0.19 -6.38
N PHE A 169 -7.91 -1.36 -5.90
CA PHE A 169 -9.28 -1.59 -5.45
C PHE A 169 -9.45 -1.31 -3.95
N ILE A 170 -8.41 -0.85 -3.25
CA ILE A 170 -8.52 -0.51 -1.83
C ILE A 170 -9.00 0.93 -1.71
N SER A 171 -10.13 1.13 -1.03
CA SER A 171 -10.81 2.41 -0.92
C SER A 171 -10.06 3.44 -0.10
N GLY A 172 -10.39 4.71 -0.36
CA GLY A 172 -9.92 5.84 0.44
C GLY A 172 -10.90 6.24 1.55
N ILE A 173 -10.40 6.87 2.60
CA ILE A 173 -11.23 7.50 3.63
C ILE A 173 -11.70 8.89 3.23
N ASN A 174 -12.86 9.31 3.72
CA ASN A 174 -13.26 10.72 3.69
C ASN A 174 -12.44 11.50 4.74
N ASN A 175 -11.53 12.37 4.29
CA ASN A 175 -10.65 13.16 5.17
C ASN A 175 -11.40 14.28 5.93
N HIS A 176 -12.60 14.64 5.50
CA HIS A 176 -13.36 15.79 6.02
C HIS A 176 -14.26 15.42 7.19
N THR A 177 -14.63 14.15 7.34
CA THR A 177 -15.50 13.68 8.43
C THR A 177 -14.75 12.86 9.48
N ALA A 178 -15.09 13.06 10.76
CA ALA A 178 -14.50 12.25 11.84
C ALA A 178 -14.86 10.76 11.73
N LYS A 179 -16.03 10.45 11.15
CA LYS A 179 -16.46 9.07 10.89
C LYS A 179 -15.64 8.43 9.78
N GLY A 180 -15.38 9.14 8.68
CA GLY A 180 -14.53 8.69 7.58
C GLY A 180 -13.12 8.34 8.05
N ARG A 181 -12.48 9.24 8.80
CA ARG A 181 -11.13 9.00 9.36
C ARG A 181 -11.04 7.78 10.27
N LYS A 182 -12.12 7.39 10.95
CA LYS A 182 -12.16 6.19 11.80
C LYS A 182 -12.22 4.87 11.01
N LYS A 183 -12.54 4.91 9.71
CA LYS A 183 -12.57 3.70 8.87
C LYS A 183 -11.19 3.18 8.50
N GLN A 184 -10.16 4.04 8.56
CA GLN A 184 -8.80 3.68 8.18
C GLN A 184 -8.30 2.44 8.93
N ASN A 185 -7.92 1.41 8.18
CA ASN A 185 -7.34 0.17 8.70
C ASN A 185 -6.06 -0.25 7.97
N ILE A 186 -5.70 0.48 6.91
CA ILE A 186 -4.45 0.37 6.17
C ILE A 186 -3.72 1.70 6.18
N LYS A 187 -2.40 1.64 6.16
CA LYS A 187 -1.51 2.77 5.92
C LYS A 187 -0.76 2.56 4.60
N CYS A 188 -0.78 3.58 3.75
CA CYS A 188 0.10 3.70 2.60
C CYS A 188 1.42 4.35 3.03
N VAL A 189 2.55 3.74 2.70
CA VAL A 189 3.89 4.20 3.09
C VAL A 189 4.90 3.99 1.97
N ARG A 190 5.75 4.98 1.74
CA ARG A 190 6.83 4.94 0.74
C ARG A 190 8.16 4.58 1.42
N TYR A 191 8.92 3.69 0.83
CA TYR A 191 10.22 3.25 1.34
C TYR A 191 11.26 3.17 0.23
N ASN A 192 12.50 3.43 0.62
CA ASN A 192 13.67 3.06 -0.14
C ASN A 192 13.93 1.56 0.06
N VAL A 193 13.76 0.79 -1.01
CA VAL A 193 14.11 -0.63 -1.10
C VAL A 193 15.15 -0.76 -2.21
N ASP A 194 16.37 -1.15 -1.84
CA ASP A 194 17.49 -1.32 -2.79
C ASP A 194 17.74 -0.09 -3.70
N LYS A 195 17.58 1.12 -3.15
CA LYS A 195 17.72 2.45 -3.80
C LYS A 195 16.54 2.89 -4.67
N GLU A 196 15.54 2.05 -4.86
CA GLU A 196 14.30 2.37 -5.59
C GLU A 196 13.20 2.79 -4.60
N CYS A 197 12.28 3.64 -5.06
CA CYS A 197 11.07 3.95 -4.30
C CYS A 197 10.07 2.81 -4.47
N VAL A 198 9.47 2.38 -3.37
CA VAL A 198 8.41 1.37 -3.34
C VAL A 198 7.29 1.87 -2.43
N VAL A 199 6.05 1.71 -2.87
CA VAL A 199 4.84 2.06 -2.11
C VAL A 199 4.25 0.79 -1.52
N LEU A 200 4.08 0.74 -0.20
CA LEU A 200 3.54 -0.40 0.53
C LEU A 200 2.20 -0.04 1.18
N LEU A 201 1.23 -0.95 1.09
CA LEU A 201 0.00 -0.92 1.86
C LEU A 201 0.13 -1.92 3.03
N VAL A 202 0.04 -1.41 4.26
CA VAL A 202 0.26 -2.19 5.49
C VAL A 202 -0.92 -2.03 6.43
N ALA A 203 -1.41 -3.14 7.00
CA ALA A 203 -2.42 -3.10 8.04
C ALA A 203 -1.92 -2.27 9.23
N ASN A 204 -2.70 -1.30 9.70
CA ASN A 204 -2.32 -0.43 10.82
C ASN A 204 -2.98 -0.82 12.16
N ARG A 205 -3.84 -1.84 12.11
CA ARG A 205 -4.50 -2.55 13.22
C ARG A 205 -4.90 -3.95 12.74
N ASP A 206 -5.41 -4.78 13.65
CA ASP A 206 -6.07 -6.03 13.27
C ASP A 206 -7.36 -5.72 12.46
N ILE A 207 -7.59 -6.51 11.41
CA ILE A 207 -8.71 -6.40 10.46
C ILE A 207 -9.50 -7.69 10.53
N ALA A 208 -10.81 -7.58 10.72
CA ALA A 208 -11.69 -8.75 10.78
C ALA A 208 -12.03 -9.26 9.38
N LYS A 209 -12.43 -10.54 9.28
CA LYS A 209 -13.05 -11.07 8.06
C LYS A 209 -14.32 -10.27 7.72
N GLY A 210 -14.50 -9.96 6.44
CA GLY A 210 -15.60 -9.17 5.89
C GLY A 210 -15.41 -7.66 6.07
N GLU A 211 -14.29 -7.22 6.66
CA GLU A 211 -14.03 -5.81 6.83
C GLU A 211 -13.43 -5.22 5.54
N ARG A 212 -14.02 -4.11 5.08
CA ARG A 212 -13.53 -3.36 3.93
C ARG A 212 -12.25 -2.62 4.24
N LEU A 213 -11.36 -2.57 3.26
CA LEU A 213 -10.04 -1.99 3.39
C LEU A 213 -10.05 -0.51 3.02
N TYR A 214 -9.48 0.31 3.91
CA TYR A 214 -9.41 1.76 3.76
C TYR A 214 -8.03 2.30 4.13
N TYR A 215 -7.47 3.13 3.27
CA TYR A 215 -6.31 3.96 3.60
C TYR A 215 -6.56 5.45 3.31
N ASP A 216 -5.63 6.29 3.75
CA ASP A 216 -5.67 7.72 3.47
C ASP A 216 -4.99 8.00 2.12
N TYR A 217 -5.78 8.32 1.09
CA TYR A 217 -5.27 8.70 -0.23
C TYR A 217 -4.40 9.98 -0.15
N ASN A 218 -4.71 10.86 0.81
CA ASN A 218 -3.99 12.11 1.04
C ASN A 218 -2.95 12.01 2.17
N GLY A 219 -2.40 10.80 2.40
CA GLY A 219 -1.48 10.55 3.51
C GLY A 219 -0.12 11.25 3.39
N CYS A 220 0.23 11.83 2.24
CA CYS A 220 1.44 12.61 1.99
C CYS A 220 1.13 13.97 1.37
N GLU A 221 0.35 13.99 0.29
CA GLU A 221 -0.05 15.18 -0.47
C GLU A 221 -1.59 15.30 -0.43
N TYR A 222 -2.16 16.48 -0.68
CA TYR A 222 -3.61 16.74 -0.58
C TYR A 222 -4.26 16.92 -1.96
N GLU A 223 -3.92 16.04 -2.90
CA GLU A 223 -4.35 16.15 -4.31
C GLU A 223 -5.64 15.37 -4.62
N TYR A 224 -6.04 14.42 -3.76
CA TYR A 224 -7.19 13.56 -4.02
C TYR A 224 -8.46 14.13 -3.37
N PRO A 225 -9.53 14.46 -4.12
CA PRO A 225 -10.75 14.99 -3.53
C PRO A 225 -11.52 13.86 -2.83
N THR A 226 -11.66 13.92 -1.50
CA THR A 226 -12.35 12.86 -0.71
C THR A 226 -13.67 13.30 -0.09
N HIS A 227 -14.16 14.49 -0.45
CA HIS A 227 -15.41 15.06 0.09
C HIS A 227 -16.64 14.16 -0.16
N TYR A 228 -16.67 13.47 -1.29
CA TYR A 228 -17.77 12.61 -1.73
C TYR A 228 -17.62 11.15 -1.27
N PHE A 229 -16.53 10.80 -0.57
CA PHE A 229 -16.35 9.44 -0.06
C PHE A 229 -17.32 9.15 1.08
N VAL A 230 -17.83 7.92 1.12
CA VAL A 230 -18.84 7.42 2.08
C VAL A 230 -18.21 7.03 3.42
#